data_AF-A0A516SBF7-F1
#
_entry.id   AF-A0A516SBF7-F1
#
_cell.length_a   1.000
_cell.length_b   1.000
_cell.length_c   1.000
_cell.angle_alpha   90.00
_cell.angle_beta   90.00
_cell.angle_gamma   90.00
#
_symmetry.space_group_name_H-M   'P 1'
#
loop_
_entity.id
_entity.type
_entity.pdbx_description
1 polymer ?
#
loop_
_entity_poly.entity_id
_entity_poly.type
_entity_poly.pdbx_seq_one_letter_code
_entity_poly.pdbx_strand_id
1 'polypeptide(L)' 'MTEVANQLGNTVAVCRRCYVHPAVLAAHLAGDLSEYLAAIDDTASSASGLRADEVATLAVLRAMRKKGRRAVSG' A
#
# COMPACT_ATOMS: atom_id res chain seq x y z
N MET A 1 10.00 4.57 8.42
CA MET A 1 10.43 3.19 8.80
C MET A 1 11.00 3.16 10.20
N THR A 2 12.03 3.96 10.53
CA THR A 2 12.57 4.05 11.91
C THR A 2 11.51 4.41 12.95
N GLU A 3 10.63 5.35 12.62
CA GLU A 3 9.55 5.76 13.51
C GLU A 3 8.57 4.62 13.82
N VAL A 4 8.08 3.92 12.79
CA VAL A 4 7.19 2.75 12.94
C VAL A 4 7.87 1.62 13.71
N ALA A 5 9.17 1.38 13.45
CA ALA A 5 9.99 0.44 14.22
C ALA A 5 10.03 0.77 15.70
N ASN A 6 10.26 2.05 16.04
CA ASN A 6 10.26 2.50 17.43
C ASN A 6 8.87 2.37 18.08
N GLN A 7 7.80 2.78 17.38
CA GLN A 7 6.43 2.70 17.89
C GLN A 7 6.00 1.25 18.17
N LEU A 8 6.43 0.30 17.33
CA LEU A 8 6.08 -1.11 17.47
C LEU A 8 7.10 -1.92 18.31
N GLY A 9 8.15 -1.29 18.84
CA GLY A 9 9.21 -1.98 19.60
C GLY A 9 9.98 -3.02 18.78
N ASN A 10 10.10 -2.81 17.46
CA ASN A 10 10.71 -3.74 16.51
C ASN A 10 11.93 -3.13 15.82
N THR A 11 12.78 -3.95 15.19
CA THR A 11 13.84 -3.44 14.31
C THR A 11 13.27 -3.00 12.95
N VAL A 12 13.97 -2.10 12.26
CA VAL A 12 13.61 -1.70 10.88
C VAL A 12 13.51 -2.92 9.95
N ALA A 13 14.38 -3.92 10.14
CA ALA A 13 14.34 -5.16 9.37
C ALA A 13 13.04 -5.96 9.61
N VAL A 14 12.58 -6.05 10.87
CA VAL A 14 11.31 -6.72 11.20
C VAL A 14 10.12 -5.94 10.68
N CYS A 15 10.08 -4.61 10.83
CA CYS A 15 9.02 -3.78 10.26
C CYS A 15 8.87 -3.97 8.75
N ARG A 16 9.99 -3.95 8.02
CA ARG A 16 9.99 -4.16 6.56
C ARG A 16 9.50 -5.55 6.17
N ARG A 17 9.83 -6.58 6.95
CA ARG A 17 9.51 -7.97 6.61
C ARG A 17 8.11 -8.42 7.02
N CYS A 18 7.61 -7.93 8.16
CA CYS A 18 6.40 -8.47 8.78
C CYS A 18 5.20 -7.52 8.80
N TYR A 19 5.42 -6.21 8.67
CA TYR A 19 4.33 -5.22 8.82
C TYR A 19 3.97 -4.50 7.52
N VAL A 20 4.90 -4.41 6.57
CA VAL A 20 4.68 -3.69 5.30
C VAL A 20 4.57 -4.68 4.16
N HIS A 21 3.50 -4.56 3.36
CA HIS A 21 3.37 -5.37 2.16
C HIS A 21 4.51 -5.04 1.16
N PRO A 22 5.31 -6.03 0.68
CA PRO A 22 6.50 -5.76 -0.13
C PRO A 22 6.26 -4.91 -1.38
N ALA A 23 5.10 -5.11 -2.05
CA ALA A 23 4.75 -4.34 -3.23
C ALA A 23 4.55 -2.83 -2.95
N VAL A 24 4.13 -2.46 -1.74
CA VAL A 24 3.97 -1.05 -1.35
C VAL A 24 5.34 -0.40 -1.23
N LEU A 25 6.28 -1.09 -0.57
CA LEU A 25 7.65 -0.59 -0.43
C LEU A 25 8.35 -0.51 -1.80
N ALA A 26 8.18 -1.52 -2.65
CA ALA A 26 8.74 -1.53 -4.00
C ALA A 26 8.19 -0.38 -4.86
N ALA A 27 6.87 -0.14 -4.85
CA ALA A 27 6.26 0.97 -5.58
C ALA A 27 6.71 2.34 -5.04
N HIS A 28 6.89 2.49 -3.72
CA HIS A 28 7.42 3.72 -3.15
C HIS A 28 8.85 3.99 -3.62
N LEU A 29 9.71 2.96 -3.59
CA LEU A 29 11.10 3.06 -4.03
C LEU A 29 11.21 3.30 -5.55
N ALA A 30 10.27 2.81 -6.34
CA ALA A 30 10.20 3.04 -7.78
C ALA A 30 9.59 4.40 -8.17
N GLY A 31 8.97 5.12 -7.23
CA GLY A 31 8.22 6.35 -7.51
C GLY A 31 6.78 6.13 -7.97
N ASP A 32 6.39 4.90 -8.32
CA ASP A 32 5.04 4.53 -8.79
C ASP A 32 3.92 4.73 -7.75
N LEU A 33 4.25 4.80 -6.44
CA LEU A 33 3.22 4.83 -5.39
C LEU A 33 2.27 6.03 -5.52
N SER A 34 2.76 7.18 -5.97
CA SER A 34 1.95 8.38 -6.19
C SER A 34 0.91 8.18 -7.29
N GLU A 35 1.24 7.43 -8.35
CA GLU A 35 0.29 7.13 -9.43
C GLU A 35 -0.87 6.27 -8.93
N TYR A 36 -0.58 5.26 -8.08
CA TYR A 36 -1.63 4.45 -7.48
C TYR A 36 -2.54 5.26 -6.57
N LEU A 37 -1.99 6.24 -5.84
CA LEU A 37 -2.74 7.13 -4.96
C LEU A 37 -3.59 8.13 -5.77
N ALA A 38 -3.06 8.67 -6.87
CA ALA A 38 -3.79 9.58 -7.75
C ALA A 38 -4.94 8.90 -8.51
N ALA A 39 -4.84 7.59 -8.74
CA ALA A 39 -5.86 6.80 -9.42
C ALA A 39 -7.01 6.33 -8.50
N ILE A 40 -7.02 6.75 -7.23
CA ILE A 40 -8.05 6.37 -6.26
C ILE A 40 -9.29 7.22 -6.50
N ASP A 41 -10.39 6.54 -6.80
CA ASP A 41 -11.71 7.16 -6.87
C ASP A 41 -12.29 7.25 -5.46
N ASP A 42 -12.33 8.47 -4.91
CA ASP A 42 -12.85 8.77 -3.57
C ASP A 42 -14.34 8.43 -3.41
N THR A 43 -15.08 8.22 -4.50
CA THR A 43 -16.52 7.91 -4.44
C THR A 43 -16.83 6.55 -3.82
N ALA A 44 -15.87 5.61 -3.81
CA ALA A 44 -16.04 4.30 -3.18
C ALA A 44 -15.91 4.33 -1.65
N SER A 45 -15.41 5.44 -1.09
CA SER A 45 -14.98 5.57 0.30
C SER A 45 -16.17 5.52 1.29
N SER A 46 -17.31 6.10 0.91
CA SER A 46 -18.46 6.33 1.80
C SER A 46 -19.24 5.08 2.21
N ALA A 47 -19.06 3.94 1.53
CA ALA A 47 -19.88 2.75 1.73
C ALA A 47 -19.30 1.70 2.70
N SER A 48 -18.07 1.91 3.21
CA SER A 48 -17.26 0.82 3.76
C SER A 48 -16.99 0.87 5.27
N GLY A 49 -17.35 1.95 5.97
CA GLY A 49 -17.01 2.14 7.39
C GLY A 49 -15.50 2.31 7.66
N LEU A 50 -14.71 2.46 6.59
CA LEU A 50 -13.27 2.69 6.64
C LEU A 50 -12.96 4.18 6.74
N ARG A 51 -11.83 4.50 7.37
CA ARG A 51 -11.23 5.84 7.33
C ARG A 51 -10.66 6.12 5.94
N ALA A 52 -10.45 7.41 5.63
CA ALA A 52 -9.92 7.82 4.33
C ALA A 52 -8.56 7.18 3.98
N ASP A 53 -7.67 7.05 4.96
CA ASP A 53 -6.37 6.39 4.81
C ASP A 53 -6.48 4.88 4.61
N GLU A 54 -7.44 4.23 5.27
CA GLU A 54 -7.77 2.81 5.08
C GLU A 54 -8.33 2.55 3.67
N VAL A 55 -9.23 3.43 3.18
CA VAL A 55 -9.75 3.36 1.80
C VAL A 55 -8.63 3.54 0.79
N ALA A 56 -7.78 4.55 1.00
CA ALA A 56 -6.67 4.80 0.11
C ALA A 56 -5.72 3.60 0.04
N THR A 57 -5.36 3.05 1.19
CA THR A 57 -4.52 1.85 1.31
C THR A 57 -5.15 0.66 0.58
N LEU A 58 -6.45 0.42 0.77
CA LEU A 58 -7.15 -0.68 0.12
C LEU A 58 -7.20 -0.52 -1.41
N ALA A 59 -7.42 0.70 -1.91
CA ALA A 59 -7.43 0.99 -3.34
C ALA A 59 -6.06 0.75 -3.98
N VAL A 60 -4.99 1.22 -3.35
CA VAL A 60 -3.60 0.94 -3.77
C VAL A 60 -3.35 -0.57 -3.85
N LEU A 61 -3.69 -1.32 -2.80
CA LEU A 61 -3.48 -2.78 -2.77
C LEU A 61 -4.28 -3.51 -3.87
N ARG A 62 -5.52 -3.08 -4.14
CA ARG A 62 -6.34 -3.64 -5.23
C ARG A 62 -5.73 -3.37 -6.60
N ALA A 63 -5.25 -2.14 -6.82
CA ALA A 63 -4.60 -1.76 -8.07
C ALA A 63 -3.30 -2.54 -8.30
N MET A 64 -2.46 -2.68 -7.28
CA MET A 64 -1.23 -3.49 -7.32
C MET A 64 -1.54 -4.97 -7.65
N ARG A 65 -2.56 -5.56 -7.02
CA ARG A 65 -3.01 -6.93 -7.33
C ARG A 65 -3.52 -7.08 -8.75
N LYS A 66 -4.14 -6.04 -9.33
CA LYS A 66 -4.59 -6.05 -10.74
C LYS A 66 -3.39 -5.96 -11.70
N LYS A 67 -2.40 -5.10 -11.44
CA LYS A 67 -1.16 -5.01 -12.24
C LYS A 67 -0.38 -6.32 -12.20
N GLY A 68 -0.20 -6.91 -11.01
CA GLY A 68 0.49 -8.19 -10.85
C GLY A 68 -0.17 -9.34 -11.61
N ARG A 69 -1.51 -9.43 -11.61
CA ARG A 69 -2.24 -10.43 -12.42
C ARG A 69 -2.06 -10.23 -13.93
N ARG A 70 -1.99 -8.98 -14.41
CA ARG A 70 -1.79 -8.69 -15.83
C ARG A 70 -0.37 -9.03 -16.30
N ALA A 71 0.63 -8.87 -15.44
CA ALA A 71 2.02 -9.20 -15.76
C ALA A 71 2.32 -10.71 -15.85
N VAL A 72 1.47 -11.56 -15.25
CA VAL A 72 1.61 -13.03 -15.27
C VAL A 72 0.86 -13.68 -16.46
N SER A 73 -0.04 -12.93 -17.10
CA SER A 73 -0.85 -13.41 -18.23
C SER A 73 -0.36 -12.92 -19.60
N GLY A 74 0.85 -12.39 -19.69
CA GLY A 74 1.48 -11.89 -20.91
C GLY A 74 2.72 -12.68 -21.30
#